data_AF-A0A9Q9A0X6-F1
#
_entry.id   AF-A0A9Q9A0X6-F1
#
_cell.length_a   1.000
_cell.length_b   1.000
_cell.length_c   1.000
_cell.angle_alpha   90.00
_cell.angle_beta   90.00
_cell.angle_gamma   90.00
#
_symmetry.space_group_name_H-M   'P 1'
#
loop_
_entity.id
_entity.type
_entity.pdbx_description
1 polymer ?
#
loop_
_entity_poly.entity_id
_entity_poly.type
_entity_poly.pdbx_seq_one_letter_code
_entity_poly.pdbx_strand_id
1 'polypeptide(L)'
;MGDMSAEPSMEEILSSIKRIIAEEGEGTQARGRRPRATPQPIEPEPEEVLELSDPIPAPRHDPEPAPAPAPRMQPAPQPAPEPAPDPQPTRAPSVQPAMTEEPILSQRTAAASLGSLETLSKLLVKPEPETDGTLEGLVREMLRPMLRDWLDANLPEMVETLVAREIAKITSQMR
;
A
#
# COMPACT_ATOMS: atom_id res chain seq x y z
N MET A 1 -10.94 33.38 -53.82
CA MET A 1 -10.93 34.64 -53.05
C MET A 1 -11.96 34.50 -51.95
N GLY A 2 -11.56 33.98 -50.78
CA GLY A 2 -12.38 33.93 -49.58
C GLY A 2 -11.79 34.94 -48.61
N ASP A 3 -12.17 36.21 -48.80
CA ASP A 3 -11.77 37.25 -47.87
C ASP A 3 -12.68 37.21 -46.65
N MET A 4 -12.03 37.28 -45.49
CA MET A 4 -12.57 37.87 -44.28
C MET A 4 -13.77 37.10 -43.71
N SER A 5 -13.47 35.91 -43.20
CA SER A 5 -13.79 35.65 -41.80
C SER A 5 -13.49 36.94 -41.05
N ALA A 6 -14.54 37.71 -40.72
CA ALA A 6 -14.42 38.72 -39.69
C ALA A 6 -14.13 37.89 -38.44
N GLU A 7 -12.84 37.62 -38.23
CA GLU A 7 -12.34 36.94 -37.06
C GLU A 7 -12.86 37.78 -35.90
N PRO A 8 -13.73 37.21 -35.05
CA PRO A 8 -14.41 37.99 -34.04
C PRO A 8 -13.36 38.71 -33.21
N SER A 9 -13.58 40.00 -32.99
CA SER A 9 -12.63 40.81 -32.24
C SER A 9 -12.48 40.23 -30.84
N MET A 10 -11.28 40.33 -30.27
CA MET A 10 -10.98 39.82 -28.93
C MET A 10 -12.01 40.29 -27.88
N GLU A 11 -12.53 41.50 -28.03
CA GLU A 11 -13.56 42.05 -27.15
C GLU A 11 -14.93 41.36 -27.33
N GLU A 12 -15.27 40.94 -28.55
CA GLU A 12 -16.48 40.15 -28.83
C GLU A 12 -16.34 38.73 -28.28
N ILE A 13 -15.16 38.13 -28.39
CA ILE A 13 -14.83 36.82 -27.80
C ILE A 13 -15.00 36.90 -26.27
N LEU A 14 -14.44 37.93 -25.63
CA LEU A 14 -14.54 38.11 -24.18
C LEU A 14 -15.96 38.49 -23.73
N SER A 15 -16.69 39.25 -24.54
CA SER A 15 -18.10 39.59 -24.29
C SER A 15 -19.00 38.37 -24.40
N SER A 16 -18.73 37.48 -25.36
CA SER A 16 -19.43 36.21 -25.53
C SER A 16 -19.20 35.29 -24.34
N ILE A 17 -17.94 35.15 -23.87
CA ILE A 17 -17.61 34.35 -22.67
C ILE A 17 -18.29 34.94 -21.43
N LYS A 18 -18.25 36.27 -21.25
CA LYS A 18 -18.87 36.95 -20.10
C LYS A 18 -20.39 36.79 -20.08
N ARG A 19 -21.05 36.84 -21.25
CA ARG A 19 -22.50 36.61 -21.37
C ARG A 19 -22.88 35.18 -21.01
N ILE A 20 -22.12 34.18 -21.48
CA ILE A 20 -22.36 32.77 -21.17
C ILE A 20 -22.30 32.53 -19.66
N ILE A 21 -21.27 33.06 -18.99
CA ILE A 21 -21.10 32.87 -17.54
C ILE A 21 -22.19 33.61 -16.73
N ALA A 22 -22.61 34.79 -17.17
CA ALA A 22 -23.70 35.53 -16.54
C ALA A 22 -25.07 34.83 -16.72
N GLU A 23 -25.26 34.16 -17.85
CA GLU A 23 -26.47 33.39 -18.18
C GLU A 23 -26.48 32.01 -17.48
N GLU A 24 -25.31 31.46 -17.13
CA GLU A 24 -25.14 30.18 -16.41
C GLU A 24 -25.11 30.33 -14.87
N GLY A 25 -24.85 31.53 -14.34
CA GLY A 25 -24.71 31.80 -12.90
C GLY A 25 -26.02 32.06 -12.13
N GLU A 26 -27.12 32.42 -12.79
CA GLU A 26 -28.45 32.60 -12.18
C GLU A 26 -29.42 31.51 -12.65
N GLY A 27 -29.29 30.29 -12.12
CA GLY A 27 -30.07 29.18 -12.69
C GLY A 27 -30.36 27.96 -11.83
N THR A 28 -30.00 27.91 -10.55
CA THR A 28 -30.46 26.80 -9.68
C THR A 28 -31.76 27.19 -8.96
N GLN A 29 -32.82 27.45 -9.72
CA GLN A 29 -34.19 27.39 -9.21
C GLN A 29 -34.96 26.23 -9.85
N ALA A 30 -35.14 25.20 -9.02
CA ALA A 30 -36.29 24.31 -8.91
C ALA A 30 -37.15 23.99 -10.16
N ARG A 31 -37.04 22.71 -10.55
CA ARG A 31 -38.12 21.79 -10.98
C ARG A 31 -38.77 22.06 -12.35
N GLY A 32 -38.43 21.21 -13.34
CA GLY A 32 -39.39 20.94 -14.42
C GLY A 32 -38.93 20.40 -15.77
N ARG A 33 -37.92 19.52 -15.87
CA ARG A 33 -37.81 18.51 -16.96
C ARG A 33 -36.57 17.66 -16.75
N ARG A 34 -36.69 16.33 -16.83
CA ARG A 34 -35.54 15.41 -16.87
C ARG A 34 -34.71 15.70 -18.12
N PRO A 35 -33.37 15.83 -17.98
CA PRO A 35 -32.50 15.01 -18.82
C PRO A 35 -31.27 14.48 -18.05
N ARG A 36 -30.96 13.21 -18.36
CA ARG A 36 -29.64 12.58 -18.53
C ARG A 36 -28.49 12.96 -17.56
N ALA A 37 -27.99 11.92 -16.88
CA ALA A 37 -26.83 11.93 -16.00
C ALA A 37 -25.65 12.76 -16.54
N THR A 38 -25.22 13.72 -15.75
CA THR A 38 -23.98 14.47 -15.89
C THR A 38 -22.77 13.56 -15.63
N PRO A 39 -21.74 13.57 -16.48
CA PRO A 39 -20.44 13.01 -16.12
C PRO A 39 -19.82 13.94 -15.07
N GLN A 40 -19.57 13.43 -13.87
CA GLN A 40 -18.82 14.18 -12.86
C GLN A 40 -17.35 14.27 -13.27
N PRO A 41 -16.64 15.36 -12.92
CA PRO A 41 -15.19 15.43 -13.01
C PRO A 41 -14.57 14.22 -12.29
N ILE A 42 -13.64 13.54 -12.96
CA ILE A 42 -12.82 12.52 -12.32
C ILE A 42 -11.82 13.30 -11.47
N GLU A 43 -12.16 13.60 -10.22
CA GLU A 43 -11.15 13.84 -9.19
C GLU A 43 -10.19 12.63 -9.22
N PRO A 44 -8.88 12.80 -8.97
CA PRO A 44 -8.09 11.64 -8.61
C PRO A 44 -8.74 11.09 -7.35
N GLU A 45 -9.59 10.06 -7.51
CA GLU A 45 -9.98 9.18 -6.43
C GLU A 45 -8.66 8.90 -5.72
N PRO A 46 -8.55 9.15 -4.40
CA PRO A 46 -7.37 8.69 -3.71
C PRO A 46 -7.28 7.23 -4.07
N GLU A 47 -6.21 6.80 -4.75
CA GLU A 47 -5.89 5.39 -4.80
C GLU A 47 -6.05 4.97 -3.36
N GLU A 48 -7.05 4.13 -3.05
CA GLU A 48 -7.24 3.61 -1.71
C GLU A 48 -5.92 2.93 -1.42
N VAL A 49 -5.05 3.65 -0.72
CA VAL A 49 -3.80 3.13 -0.20
C VAL A 49 -4.30 2.05 0.73
N LEU A 50 -4.27 0.81 0.23
CA LEU A 50 -4.70 -0.35 0.98
C LEU A 50 -3.75 -0.44 2.17
N GLU A 51 -4.17 0.13 3.30
CA GLU A 51 -3.51 -0.06 4.58
C GLU A 51 -3.68 -1.55 4.93
N LEU A 52 -2.67 -2.35 4.55
CA LEU A 52 -2.58 -3.79 4.82
C LEU A 52 -2.33 -4.08 6.33
N SER A 53 -2.92 -3.26 7.19
CA SER A 53 -2.90 -3.38 8.65
C SER A 53 -4.02 -4.29 9.15
N ASP A 54 -5.06 -4.51 8.34
CA ASP A 54 -6.12 -5.46 8.67
C ASP A 54 -5.62 -6.92 8.51
N PRO A 55 -5.75 -7.75 9.54
CA PRO A 55 -5.37 -9.15 9.45
C PRO A 55 -6.28 -9.86 8.45
N ILE A 56 -5.69 -10.44 7.40
CA ILE A 56 -6.40 -11.28 6.44
C ILE A 56 -7.13 -12.37 7.23
N PRO A 57 -8.47 -12.53 7.09
CA PRO A 57 -9.19 -13.58 7.77
C PRO A 57 -8.57 -14.92 7.38
N ALA A 58 -8.15 -15.68 8.39
CA ALA A 58 -7.54 -16.99 8.19
C ALA A 58 -8.45 -17.81 7.26
N PRO A 59 -7.89 -18.52 6.26
CA PRO A 59 -8.68 -19.36 5.38
C PRO A 59 -9.55 -20.25 6.26
N ARG A 60 -10.88 -20.17 6.09
CA ARG A 60 -11.79 -21.11 6.74
C ARG A 60 -11.32 -22.50 6.30
N HIS A 61 -10.82 -23.28 7.24
CA HIS A 61 -10.63 -24.71 7.04
C HIS A 61 -12.03 -25.28 6.84
N ASP A 62 -12.43 -25.45 5.58
CA ASP A 62 -13.38 -26.49 5.26
C ASP A 62 -12.81 -27.78 5.86
N PRO A 63 -13.61 -28.55 6.63
CA PRO A 63 -13.13 -29.81 7.17
C PRO A 63 -12.64 -30.66 6.00
N GLU A 64 -11.34 -30.97 6.02
CA GLU A 64 -10.71 -31.86 5.06
C GLU A 64 -11.57 -33.13 4.95
N PRO A 65 -11.90 -33.60 3.73
CA PRO A 65 -12.69 -34.81 3.58
C PRO A 65 -11.97 -35.94 4.33
N ALA A 66 -12.71 -36.61 5.21
CA ALA A 66 -12.16 -37.64 6.09
C ALA A 66 -11.29 -38.63 5.28
N PRO A 67 -10.09 -38.97 5.77
CA PRO A 67 -9.19 -39.85 5.04
C PRO A 67 -9.91 -41.18 4.79
N ALA A 68 -9.88 -41.63 3.53
CA ALA A 68 -10.40 -42.94 3.15
C ALA A 68 -9.75 -44.01 4.05
N PRO A 69 -10.52 -45.01 4.53
CA PRO A 69 -9.99 -46.03 5.41
C PRO A 69 -8.82 -46.73 4.74
N ALA A 70 -7.66 -46.72 5.40
CA ALA A 70 -6.48 -47.42 4.92
C ALA A 70 -6.80 -48.92 4.72
N PRO A 71 -6.22 -49.58 3.70
CA PRO A 71 -6.40 -51.01 3.50
C PRO A 71 -5.93 -51.75 4.75
N ARG A 72 -6.81 -52.58 5.33
CA ARG A 72 -6.48 -53.42 6.49
C ARG A 72 -5.39 -54.39 6.07
N MET A 73 -4.19 -54.22 6.62
CA MET A 73 -3.14 -55.24 6.53
C MET A 73 -3.64 -56.48 7.29
N GLN A 74 -3.68 -57.63 6.62
CA GLN A 74 -3.92 -58.90 7.29
C GLN A 74 -2.74 -59.18 8.24
N PRO A 75 -2.98 -59.58 9.49
CA PRO A 75 -1.90 -59.96 10.40
C PRO A 75 -1.13 -61.15 9.83
N ALA A 76 0.20 -61.04 9.78
CA ALA A 76 1.06 -62.20 9.56
C ALA A 76 0.81 -63.26 10.67
N PRO A 77 0.93 -64.56 10.38
CA PRO A 77 0.73 -65.60 11.38
C PRO A 77 1.73 -65.43 12.54
N GLN A 78 1.21 -65.25 13.75
CA GLN A 78 2.01 -65.13 14.97
C GLN A 78 2.56 -66.52 15.37
N PRO A 79 3.79 -66.62 15.88
CA PRO A 79 4.28 -67.84 16.53
C PRO A 79 3.46 -68.13 17.80
N ALA A 80 3.25 -69.41 18.11
CA ALA A 80 2.48 -69.85 19.27
C ALA A 80 3.05 -69.30 20.61
N PRO A 81 2.19 -68.91 21.57
CA PRO A 81 2.64 -68.30 22.82
C PRO A 81 3.17 -69.34 23.82
N GLU A 82 4.26 -68.98 24.50
CA GLU A 82 4.71 -69.60 25.75
C GLU A 82 3.83 -69.07 26.92
N PRO A 83 3.57 -69.82 28.01
CA PRO A 83 2.64 -69.40 29.05
C PRO A 83 3.23 -68.25 29.88
N ALA A 84 2.56 -67.10 29.89
CA ALA A 84 2.88 -65.97 30.78
C ALA A 84 2.12 -66.08 32.12
N PRO A 85 2.67 -65.56 33.24
CA PRO A 85 1.95 -65.46 34.51
C PRO A 85 0.85 -64.37 34.45
N ASP A 86 -0.21 -64.55 35.23
CA ASP A 86 -1.42 -63.69 35.22
C ASP A 86 -1.12 -62.18 35.42
N PRO A 87 -1.67 -61.29 34.57
CA PRO A 87 -1.56 -59.85 34.75
C PRO A 87 -2.53 -59.31 35.80
N GLN A 88 -2.00 -58.56 36.77
CA GLN A 88 -2.81 -57.68 37.62
C GLN A 88 -3.35 -56.50 36.78
N PRO A 89 -4.58 -56.02 37.03
CA PRO A 89 -5.15 -54.89 36.30
C PRO A 89 -4.49 -53.57 36.76
N THR A 90 -3.52 -53.07 35.99
CA THR A 90 -3.03 -51.70 36.12
C THR A 90 -4.03 -50.74 35.48
N ARG A 91 -4.62 -49.86 36.30
CA ARG A 91 -5.48 -48.75 35.87
C ARG A 91 -4.71 -47.84 34.91
N ALA A 92 -5.18 -47.71 33.66
CA ALA A 92 -4.64 -46.77 32.70
C ALA A 92 -4.77 -45.31 33.23
N PRO A 93 -3.77 -44.44 33.06
CA PRO A 93 -3.93 -43.03 33.37
C PRO A 93 -4.91 -42.42 32.35
N SER A 94 -5.97 -41.81 32.86
CA SER A 94 -6.94 -41.06 32.05
C SER A 94 -6.25 -39.79 31.54
N VAL A 95 -5.95 -39.73 30.24
CA VAL A 95 -5.49 -38.51 29.56
C VAL A 95 -6.66 -37.52 29.56
N GLN A 96 -6.63 -36.54 30.46
CA GLN A 96 -7.47 -35.36 30.38
C GLN A 96 -6.78 -34.39 29.41
N PRO A 97 -7.50 -33.76 28.46
CA PRO A 97 -6.93 -32.69 27.66
C PRO A 97 -6.73 -31.49 28.60
N ALA A 98 -5.49 -31.30 29.06
CA ALA A 98 -5.09 -30.08 29.73
C ALA A 98 -5.13 -28.97 28.68
N MET A 99 -6.21 -28.18 28.70
CA MET A 99 -6.31 -26.90 27.99
C MET A 99 -5.38 -25.90 28.70
N THR A 100 -4.09 -26.18 28.69
CA THR A 100 -3.06 -25.21 29.03
C THR A 100 -2.54 -24.72 27.70
N GLU A 101 -2.62 -23.41 27.46
CA GLU A 101 -1.93 -22.73 26.36
C GLU A 101 -0.42 -22.85 26.60
N GLU A 102 0.10 -24.06 26.42
CA GLU A 102 1.53 -24.28 26.47
C GLU A 102 2.14 -23.58 25.26
N PRO A 103 3.14 -22.71 25.47
CA PRO A 103 3.79 -22.04 24.37
C PRO A 103 4.36 -23.12 23.44
N ILE A 104 3.90 -23.10 22.19
CA ILE A 104 4.32 -24.04 21.14
C ILE A 104 5.84 -24.00 20.94
N LEU A 105 6.48 -22.89 21.33
CA LEU A 105 7.92 -22.71 21.28
C LEU A 105 8.56 -22.94 22.65
N SER A 106 9.64 -23.71 22.64
CA SER A 106 10.52 -23.78 23.79
C SER A 106 11.17 -22.42 24.06
N GLN A 107 11.38 -22.07 25.34
CA GLN A 107 12.05 -20.83 25.74
C GLN A 107 13.45 -20.71 25.12
N ARG A 108 14.13 -21.84 24.92
CA ARG A 108 15.44 -21.91 24.25
C ARG A 108 15.34 -21.53 22.78
N THR A 109 14.32 -22.00 22.07
CA THR A 109 14.08 -21.64 20.66
C THR A 109 13.77 -20.16 20.53
N ALA A 110 12.90 -19.63 21.39
CA ALA A 110 12.55 -18.20 21.40
C ALA A 110 13.78 -17.31 21.65
N ALA A 111 14.62 -17.66 22.63
CA ALA A 111 15.85 -16.92 22.93
C ALA A 111 16.86 -16.98 21.77
N ALA A 112 16.99 -18.12 21.10
CA ALA A 112 17.88 -18.25 19.94
C ALA A 112 17.42 -17.38 18.76
N SER A 113 16.12 -17.36 18.46
CA SER A 113 15.55 -16.51 17.40
C SER A 113 15.73 -15.01 17.69
N LEU A 114 15.55 -14.60 18.94
CA LEU A 114 15.77 -13.20 19.35
C LEU A 114 17.22 -12.77 19.17
N GLY A 115 18.19 -13.62 19.54
CA GLY A 115 19.62 -13.30 19.37
C GLY A 115 20.05 -13.13 17.91
N SER A 116 19.56 -14.00 17.01
CA SER A 116 19.82 -13.87 15.57
C SER A 116 19.19 -12.60 14.98
N LEU A 117 17.97 -12.27 15.40
CA LEU A 117 17.25 -11.08 14.92
C LEU A 117 17.88 -9.78 15.47
N GLU A 118 18.37 -9.79 16.71
CA GLU A 118 19.13 -8.68 17.30
C GLU A 118 20.46 -8.45 16.55
N THR A 119 21.13 -9.52 16.12
CA THR A 119 22.36 -9.43 15.32
C THR A 119 22.08 -8.82 13.94
N LEU A 120 20.99 -9.23 13.29
CA LEU A 120 20.52 -8.63 12.04
C LEU A 120 20.16 -7.15 12.21
N SER A 121 19.44 -6.80 13.28
CA SER A 121 19.08 -5.42 13.60
C SER A 121 20.32 -4.53 13.80
N LYS A 122 21.32 -5.03 14.52
CA LYS A 122 22.60 -4.32 14.71
C LYS A 122 23.38 -4.12 13.41
N LEU A 123 23.20 -4.99 12.42
CA LEU A 123 23.81 -4.84 11.10
C LEU A 123 23.04 -3.86 10.21
N LEU A 124 21.72 -3.76 10.38
CA LEU A 124 20.88 -2.80 9.65
C LEU A 124 21.00 -1.37 10.22
N VAL A 125 21.30 -1.23 11.53
CA VAL A 125 21.31 0.04 12.28
C VAL A 125 22.74 0.52 12.58
N LYS A 126 23.72 0.18 11.74
CA LYS A 126 25.09 0.72 11.89
C LYS A 126 25.44 1.68 10.76
N PRO A 127 24.93 2.92 10.78
CA PRO A 127 25.44 3.97 9.92
C PRO A 127 26.82 4.40 10.45
N GLU A 128 27.86 4.17 9.64
CA GLU A 128 29.07 4.99 9.71
C GLU A 128 28.68 6.43 9.34
N PRO A 129 29.13 7.46 10.08
CA PRO A 129 28.69 8.84 9.86
C PRO A 129 29.08 9.40 8.49
N GLU A 130 30.04 8.77 7.81
CA GLU A 130 30.60 9.24 6.53
C GLU A 130 30.25 8.33 5.35
N THR A 131 29.66 7.16 5.59
CA THR A 131 29.27 6.25 4.51
C THR A 131 27.84 5.83 4.70
N ASP A 132 27.01 6.44 3.84
CA ASP A 132 25.70 6.11 3.29
C ASP A 132 25.48 4.60 2.97
N GLY A 133 25.90 3.69 3.84
CA GLY A 133 25.68 2.24 3.72
C GLY A 133 24.24 1.82 4.00
N THR A 134 23.35 2.78 4.22
CA THR A 134 21.91 2.58 4.31
C THR A 134 21.29 2.66 2.92
N LEU A 135 20.10 2.07 2.75
CA LEU A 135 19.33 2.16 1.51
C LEU A 135 19.09 3.62 1.08
N GLU A 136 18.90 4.51 2.05
CA GLU A 136 18.73 5.95 1.80
C GLU A 136 19.96 6.55 1.10
N GLY A 137 21.15 6.16 1.54
CA GLY A 137 22.41 6.57 0.95
C GLY A 137 22.54 6.16 -0.52
N LEU A 138 22.24 4.89 -0.83
CA LEU A 138 22.24 4.39 -2.19
C LEU A 138 21.20 5.11 -3.07
N VAL A 139 19.98 5.31 -2.57
CA VAL A 139 18.91 6.01 -3.28
C VAL A 139 19.29 7.47 -3.54
N ARG A 140 19.92 8.14 -2.57
CA ARG A 140 20.43 9.52 -2.71
C ARG A 140 21.49 9.60 -3.81
N GLU A 141 22.43 8.66 -3.84
CA GLU A 141 23.46 8.62 -4.89
C GLU A 141 22.87 8.39 -6.29
N MET A 142 21.81 7.59 -6.39
CA MET A 142 21.10 7.37 -7.65
C MET A 142 20.23 8.56 -8.09
N LEU A 143 19.58 9.26 -7.15
CA LEU A 143 18.71 10.41 -7.44
C LEU A 143 19.48 11.71 -7.69
N ARG A 144 20.69 11.84 -7.12
CA ARG A 144 21.53 13.05 -7.27
C ARG A 144 21.76 13.47 -8.74
N PRO A 145 22.15 12.58 -9.69
CA PRO A 145 22.30 12.98 -11.08
C PRO A 145 20.98 13.39 -11.73
N MET A 146 19.88 12.65 -11.48
CA MET A 146 18.58 12.96 -12.09
C MET A 146 18.03 14.31 -11.63
N LEU A 147 18.17 14.62 -10.33
CA LEU A 147 17.77 15.91 -9.78
C LEU A 147 18.64 17.05 -10.29
N ARG A 148 19.95 16.82 -10.49
CA ARG A 148 20.85 17.82 -11.07
C ARG A 148 20.43 18.15 -12.50
N ASP A 149 20.29 17.15 -13.34
CA ASP A 149 19.94 17.36 -14.76
C ASP A 149 18.57 18.06 -14.88
N TRP A 150 17.62 17.71 -14.02
CA TRP A 150 16.33 18.39 -13.95
C TRP A 150 16.45 19.84 -13.49
N LEU A 151 17.23 20.12 -12.43
CA LEU A 151 17.45 21.48 -11.96
C LEU A 151 18.15 22.32 -13.04
N ASP A 152 19.16 21.78 -13.72
CA ASP A 152 19.87 22.49 -14.78
C ASP A 152 18.93 22.86 -15.95
N ALA A 153 17.96 22.00 -16.27
CA ALA A 153 16.99 22.26 -17.32
C ALA A 153 15.86 23.23 -16.93
N ASN A 154 15.39 23.19 -15.67
CA ASN A 154 14.14 23.89 -15.27
C ASN A 154 14.38 25.11 -14.37
N LEU A 155 15.51 25.20 -13.69
CA LEU A 155 15.81 26.29 -12.75
C LEU A 155 15.93 27.67 -13.43
N PRO A 156 16.50 27.82 -14.65
CA PRO A 156 16.58 29.11 -15.32
C PRO A 156 15.20 29.77 -15.52
N GLU A 157 14.23 29.02 -16.05
CA GLU A 157 12.87 29.52 -16.32
C GLU A 157 12.14 29.91 -15.03
N MET A 158 12.27 29.10 -13.98
CA MET A 158 11.67 29.39 -12.67
C MET A 158 12.23 30.70 -12.09
N VAL A 159 13.54 30.90 -12.18
CA VAL A 159 14.20 32.12 -11.68
C VAL A 159 13.79 33.34 -12.51
N GLU A 160 13.77 33.24 -13.83
CA GLU A 160 13.34 34.35 -14.70
C GLU A 160 11.90 34.80 -14.38
N THR A 161 10.99 33.85 -14.19
CA THR A 161 9.60 34.14 -13.82
C THR A 161 9.50 34.82 -12.46
N LEU A 162 10.29 34.37 -11.47
CA LEU A 162 10.31 34.94 -10.13
C LEU A 162 10.92 36.36 -10.14
N VAL A 163 12.01 36.56 -10.85
CA VAL A 163 12.69 37.86 -10.99
C VAL A 163 11.81 38.85 -11.74
N ALA A 164 11.18 38.45 -12.85
CA ALA A 164 10.25 39.30 -13.59
C ALA A 164 9.09 39.76 -12.70
N ARG A 165 8.56 38.86 -11.87
CA ARG A 165 7.52 39.17 -10.87
C ARG A 165 8.01 40.16 -9.82
N GLU A 166 9.22 39.98 -9.29
CA GLU A 166 9.79 40.86 -8.28
C GLU A 166 10.08 42.27 -8.84
N ILE A 167 10.58 42.38 -10.06
CA ILE A 167 10.78 43.66 -10.74
C ILE A 167 9.44 44.36 -10.99
N ALA A 168 8.42 43.64 -11.47
CA ALA A 168 7.08 44.19 -11.68
C ALA A 168 6.48 44.75 -10.36
N LYS A 169 6.73 44.06 -9.25
CA LYS A 169 6.28 44.49 -7.93
C LYS A 169 6.99 45.76 -7.45
N ILE A 170 8.32 45.81 -7.53
CA ILE A 170 9.10 46.99 -7.12
C ILE A 170 8.74 48.21 -7.99
N THR A 171 8.61 48.00 -9.30
CA THR A 171 8.24 49.08 -10.24
C THR A 171 6.80 49.57 -10.04
N SER A 172 5.88 48.70 -9.63
CA SER A 172 4.52 49.10 -9.23
C SER A 172 4.47 49.82 -7.88
N GLN A 173 5.37 49.52 -6.94
CA GLN A 173 5.43 50.22 -5.64
C GLN A 173 6.12 51.59 -5.74
N MET A 174 6.99 51.78 -6.73
CA MET A 174 7.74 53.02 -6.93
C MET A 174 6.98 54.08 -7.76
N ARG A 175 5.88 53.70 -8.40
CA ARG A 175 4.96 54.60 -9.11
C ARG A 175 3.81 55.01 -8.22
#